data_AF-G4TSK8-F1
#
_entry.id   AF-G4TSK8-F1
#
_cell.length_a   1.000
_cell.length_b   1.000
_cell.length_c   1.000
_cell.angle_alpha   90.00
_cell.angle_beta   90.00
_cell.angle_gamma   90.00
#
_symmetry.space_group_name_H-M   'P 1'
#
loop_
_entity.id
_entity.type
_entity.pdbx_description
1 polymer ?
#
loop_
_entity_poly.entity_id
_entity_poly.type
_entity_poly.pdbx_seq_one_letter_code
_entity_poly.pdbx_strand_id
1 'polypeptide(L)'
;MAPTTTKTNPQRPPLRYPIPQSTLGRIIWRKWMWVEATFALSMLERWEKILVVIFFFLALVLFVAGTTRYLPHHLLFLTRRARFYLLGNEKETFHVDWPTKAEL
;
A
#
# COMPACT_ATOMS: atom_id res chain seq x y z
N MET A 1 28.93 -26.23 -10.13
CA MET A 1 28.64 -25.00 -9.38
C MET A 1 28.98 -25.27 -7.92
N ALA A 2 30.14 -24.84 -7.45
CA ALA A 2 30.71 -25.29 -6.18
C ALA A 2 30.18 -24.46 -4.98
N PRO A 3 29.79 -25.08 -3.85
CA PRO A 3 29.40 -24.36 -2.65
C PRO A 3 30.64 -23.73 -1.98
N THR A 4 30.61 -22.42 -1.79
CA THR A 4 31.67 -21.66 -1.10
C THR A 4 31.69 -22.02 0.38
N THR A 5 32.67 -22.83 0.78
CA THR A 5 32.92 -23.20 2.18
C THR A 5 33.35 -21.96 2.97
N THR A 6 32.46 -21.45 3.82
CA THR A 6 32.75 -20.38 4.76
C THR A 6 33.69 -20.94 5.83
N LYS A 7 34.93 -20.47 5.89
CA LYS A 7 35.87 -20.84 6.97
C LYS A 7 35.30 -20.40 8.32
N THR A 8 34.84 -21.36 9.10
CA THR A 8 34.32 -21.17 10.45
C THR A 8 35.49 -20.91 11.39
N ASN A 9 35.57 -19.69 11.93
CA ASN A 9 36.52 -19.34 12.99
C ASN A 9 36.14 -20.12 14.27
N PRO A 10 37.03 -20.97 14.82
CA PRO A 10 36.73 -21.86 15.95
C PRO A 10 36.46 -21.14 17.29
N GLN A 11 36.74 -19.84 17.38
CA GLN A 11 36.60 -19.05 18.62
C GLN A 11 35.22 -18.42 18.82
N ARG A 12 34.32 -18.48 17.82
CA ARG A 12 33.00 -17.85 17.92
C ARG A 12 31.95 -18.88 18.32
N PRO A 13 31.17 -18.66 19.40
CA PRO A 13 30.03 -19.51 19.70
C PRO A 13 29.08 -19.52 18.49
N PRO A 14 28.49 -20.68 18.14
CA PRO A 14 27.57 -20.76 17.02
C PRO A 14 26.41 -19.79 17.24
N LEU A 15 26.18 -18.90 16.28
CA LEU A 15 25.04 -18.00 16.34
C LEU A 15 23.76 -18.83 16.31
N ARG A 16 22.86 -18.59 17.27
CA ARG A 16 21.56 -19.31 17.33
C ARG A 16 20.68 -19.06 16.11
N TYR A 17 20.90 -17.95 15.41
CA TYR A 17 20.31 -17.64 14.12
C TYR A 17 21.41 -17.36 13.08
N PRO A 18 21.56 -18.19 12.04
CA PRO A 18 22.54 -17.96 10.99
C PRO A 18 22.09 -16.77 10.13
N ILE A 19 22.95 -15.77 10.02
CA ILE A 19 22.68 -14.60 9.17
C ILE A 19 22.78 -15.04 7.71
N PRO A 20 21.74 -14.88 6.88
CA PRO A 20 21.81 -15.23 5.47
C PRO A 20 22.90 -14.40 4.76
N GLN A 21 23.68 -15.06 3.91
CA GLN A 21 24.82 -14.41 3.23
C GLN A 21 24.40 -13.49 2.08
N SER A 22 23.18 -13.64 1.55
CA SER A 22 22.65 -12.81 0.47
C SER A 22 22.23 -11.41 0.95
N THR A 23 22.43 -10.40 0.11
CA THR A 23 22.07 -8.99 0.41
C THR A 23 20.56 -8.84 0.66
N LEU A 24 19.74 -9.49 -0.18
CA LEU A 24 18.27 -9.54 -0.01
C LEU A 24 17.89 -10.30 1.27
N GLY A 25 18.56 -11.42 1.56
CA GLY A 25 18.32 -12.20 2.78
C GLY A 25 18.60 -11.40 4.04
N ARG A 26 19.65 -10.56 4.05
CA ARG A 26 19.96 -9.67 5.19
C ARG A 26 18.88 -8.63 5.43
N ILE A 27 18.32 -8.04 4.36
CA ILE A 27 17.27 -7.02 4.49
C ILE A 27 16.00 -7.66 5.06
N ILE A 28 15.60 -8.82 4.53
CA ILE A 28 14.44 -9.58 5.00
C ILE A 28 14.65 -9.99 6.47
N TRP A 29 15.81 -10.56 6.80
CA TRP A 29 16.15 -10.96 8.16
C TRP A 29 16.11 -9.77 9.13
N ARG A 30 16.65 -8.61 8.73
CA ARG A 30 16.60 -7.40 9.56
C ARG A 30 15.17 -6.92 9.79
N LYS A 31 14.32 -6.95 8.76
CA LYS A 31 12.90 -6.57 8.87
C LYS A 31 12.12 -7.54 9.77
N TRP A 32 12.36 -8.84 9.62
CA TRP A 32 11.78 -9.88 10.48
C TRP A 32 12.19 -9.71 11.95
N MET A 33 13.47 -9.47 12.21
CA MET A 33 13.97 -9.22 13.56
C MET A 33 13.41 -7.94 14.17
N TRP A 34 13.20 -6.88 13.37
CA TRP A 34 12.53 -5.67 13.84
C TRP A 34 11.06 -5.91 14.21
N VAL A 35 10.34 -6.69 13.41
CA VAL A 35 8.95 -7.08 13.70
C VAL A 35 8.87 -7.91 14.99
N GLU A 36 9.86 -8.76 15.25
CA GLU A 36 9.90 -9.58 16.45
C GLU A 36 10.35 -8.80 17.70
N ALA A 37 11.13 -7.72 17.51
CA ALA A 37 11.69 -6.91 18.60
C ALA A 37 10.79 -5.76 19.09
N THR A 38 9.68 -5.43 18.40
CA THR A 38 8.75 -4.42 18.94
C THR A 38 8.05 -4.98 20.16
N PHE A 39 8.31 -4.36 21.32
CA PHE A 39 7.96 -4.78 22.70
C PHE A 39 6.60 -5.47 22.88
N ALA A 40 5.55 -5.00 22.19
CA ALA A 40 4.22 -5.62 22.25
C ALA A 40 4.15 -6.99 21.53
N LEU A 41 4.86 -7.17 20.42
CA LEU A 41 4.94 -8.45 19.71
C LEU A 41 5.89 -9.46 20.39
N SER A 42 6.87 -9.00 21.18
CA SER A 42 7.74 -9.90 21.94
C SER A 42 7.05 -10.50 23.17
N MET A 43 5.98 -9.86 23.67
CA MET A 43 5.17 -10.40 24.77
C MET A 43 3.97 -11.22 24.30
N LEU A 44 3.54 -11.07 23.04
CA LEU A 44 2.46 -11.87 22.46
C LEU A 44 2.90 -13.32 22.27
N GLU A 45 1.98 -14.26 22.56
CA GLU A 45 2.25 -15.66 22.27
C GLU A 45 2.40 -15.89 20.76
N ARG A 46 3.15 -16.94 20.38
CA ARG A 46 3.42 -17.29 18.98
C ARG A 46 2.15 -17.43 18.14
N TRP A 47 1.04 -17.86 18.76
CA TRP A 47 -0.28 -17.97 18.12
C TRP A 47 -1.00 -16.63 17.97
N GLU A 48 -0.95 -15.76 18.99
CA GLU A 48 -1.56 -14.42 18.94
C GLU A 48 -0.93 -13.56 17.84
N LYS A 49 0.38 -13.68 17.65
CA LYS A 49 1.09 -13.01 16.54
C LYS A 49 0.51 -13.40 15.17
N ILE A 50 0.13 -14.66 14.98
CA ILE A 50 -0.49 -15.13 13.74
C ILE A 50 -1.86 -14.47 13.54
N LEU A 51 -2.67 -14.37 14.60
CA LEU A 51 -3.98 -13.71 14.55
C LEU A 51 -3.87 -12.23 14.17
N VAL A 52 -2.92 -11.50 14.75
CA VAL A 52 -2.69 -10.09 14.44
C VAL A 52 -2.29 -9.90 12.98
N VAL A 53 -1.40 -10.75 12.46
CA VAL A 53 -0.98 -10.68 11.04
C VAL A 53 -2.16 -10.96 10.11
N ILE A 54 -2.99 -11.96 10.41
CA ILE A 54 -4.18 -12.28 9.62
C ILE A 54 -5.16 -11.11 9.64
N PHE A 55 -5.43 -10.55 10.82
CA PHE A 55 -6.34 -9.40 10.97
C PHE A 55 -5.84 -8.19 10.18
N PHE A 56 -4.56 -7.86 10.29
CA PHE A 56 -3.97 -6.74 9.57
C PHE A 56 -3.99 -6.96 8.06
N PHE A 57 -3.71 -8.19 7.61
CA PHE A 57 -3.80 -8.56 6.20
C PHE A 57 -5.23 -8.44 5.67
N LEU A 58 -6.22 -8.93 6.42
CA LEU A 58 -7.63 -8.81 6.08
C LEU A 58 -8.05 -7.34 5.97
N ALA A 59 -7.69 -6.53 6.97
CA ALA A 59 -7.96 -5.09 6.98
C ALA A 59 -7.31 -4.39 5.78
N LEU A 60 -6.08 -4.74 5.44
CA LEU A 60 -5.36 -4.18 4.30
C LEU A 60 -5.99 -4.58 2.97
N VAL A 61 -6.39 -5.85 2.80
CA VAL A 61 -7.12 -6.31 1.62
C VAL A 61 -8.45 -5.56 1.49
N LEU A 62 -9.20 -5.42 2.57
CA LEU A 62 -10.46 -4.70 2.58
C LEU A 62 -10.26 -3.22 2.27
N PHE A 63 -9.21 -2.60 2.81
CA PHE A 63 -8.83 -1.23 2.53
C PHE A 63 -8.45 -1.02 1.06
N VAL A 64 -7.64 -1.91 0.48
CA VAL A 64 -7.25 -1.84 -0.93
C VAL A 64 -8.45 -2.09 -1.83
N ALA A 65 -9.29 -3.08 -1.53
CA ALA A 65 -10.52 -3.36 -2.28
C ALA A 65 -11.51 -2.19 -2.20
N GLY A 66 -11.68 -1.60 -1.01
CA GLY A 66 -12.51 -0.42 -0.80
C GLY A 66 -11.97 0.78 -1.57
N THR A 67 -10.67 1.06 -1.46
CA THR A 67 -10.02 2.18 -2.16
C THR A 67 -10.08 2.00 -3.67
N THR A 68 -9.72 0.84 -4.21
CA THR A 68 -9.74 0.60 -5.65
C THR A 68 -11.14 0.70 -6.24
N ARG A 69 -12.20 0.36 -5.49
CA ARG A 69 -13.58 0.46 -5.97
C ARG A 69 -14.20 1.84 -5.74
N TYR A 70 -13.89 2.52 -4.64
CA TYR A 70 -14.46 3.80 -4.25
C TYR A 70 -13.73 4.98 -4.88
N LEU A 71 -12.40 4.98 -4.84
CA LEU A 71 -11.57 6.10 -5.28
C LEU A 71 -11.76 6.51 -6.76
N PRO A 72 -11.83 5.60 -7.77
CA PRO A 72 -11.98 6.02 -9.16
C PRO A 72 -13.32 6.70 -9.43
N HIS A 73 -14.39 6.28 -8.75
CA HIS A 73 -15.71 6.90 -8.87
C HIS A 73 -15.69 8.35 -8.36
N HIS A 74 -15.04 8.59 -7.21
CA HIS A 74 -14.91 9.93 -6.64
C HIS A 74 -13.90 10.82 -7.40
N LEU A 75 -12.81 10.23 -7.90
CA LEU A 75 -11.83 10.94 -8.73
C LEU A 75 -12.47 11.48 -10.01
N LEU A 76 -13.29 10.71 -10.72
CA LEU A 76 -13.95 11.18 -11.94
C LEU A 76 -14.86 12.39 -11.69
N PHE A 77 -15.61 12.38 -10.58
CA PHE A 77 -16.44 13.51 -10.17
C PHE A 77 -15.61 14.75 -9.85
N LEU A 78 -14.57 14.61 -9.02
CA LEU A 78 -13.68 15.71 -8.66
C LEU A 78 -12.92 16.26 -9.87
N THR A 79 -12.52 15.40 -10.81
CA THR A 79 -11.78 15.81 -12.01
C THR A 79 -12.67 16.62 -12.95
N ARG A 80 -13.94 16.22 -13.17
CA ARG A 80 -14.89 17.04 -13.95
C ARG A 80 -15.09 18.41 -13.31
N ARG A 81 -15.23 18.46 -11.98
CA ARG A 81 -15.42 19.72 -11.26
C ARG A 81 -14.15 20.59 -11.25
N ALA A 82 -12.97 20.00 -11.06
CA ALA A 82 -11.70 20.69 -11.16
C ALA A 82 -11.46 21.22 -12.59
N ARG A 83 -11.83 20.45 -13.61
CA ARG A 83 -11.76 20.86 -15.02
C ARG A 83 -12.62 22.09 -15.29
N PHE A 84 -13.83 22.14 -14.73
CA PHE A 84 -14.72 23.30 -14.82
C PHE A 84 -14.07 24.56 -14.24
N TYR A 85 -13.49 24.47 -13.04
CA TYR A 85 -12.85 25.60 -12.39
C TYR A 85 -11.50 26.00 -13.02
N LEU A 86 -10.73 25.05 -13.55
CA LEU A 86 -9.40 25.30 -14.11
C LEU A 86 -9.42 25.77 -15.57
N LEU A 87 -10.28 25.20 -16.42
CA LEU A 87 -10.32 25.55 -17.85
C LEU A 87 -11.34 26.64 -18.18
N GLY A 88 -12.25 26.98 -17.24
CA GLY A 88 -13.15 28.13 -17.37
C GLY A 88 -13.96 28.17 -18.66
N ASN A 89 -14.25 27.03 -19.29
CA ASN A 89 -14.92 26.97 -20.58
C ASN A 89 -16.12 26.01 -20.59
N GLU A 90 -17.26 26.57 -20.22
CA GLU A 90 -18.54 26.32 -20.89
C GLU A 90 -19.03 27.66 -21.44
N LYS A 91 -18.20 28.32 -22.25
CA LYS A 91 -18.62 29.44 -23.08
C LYS A 91 -18.40 29.02 -24.53
N GLU A 92 -19.38 28.33 -25.08
CA GLU A 92 -19.77 28.49 -26.47
C GLU A 92 -21.18 27.95 -26.72
N THR A 93 -22.10 28.91 -26.80
CA THR A 93 -23.32 28.95 -27.62
C THR A 93 -24.46 27.96 -27.32
N PHE A 94 -25.14 28.13 -26.18
CA PHE A 94 -26.60 27.95 -26.18
C PHE A 94 -27.23 29.25 -26.71
N HIS A 95 -27.26 29.41 -28.04
CA HIS A 95 -28.11 30.41 -28.68
C HIS A 95 -29.55 29.90 -28.58
N VAL A 96 -30.24 30.34 -27.54
CA VAL A 96 -31.68 30.11 -27.41
C VAL A 96 -32.34 31.15 -28.27
N ASP A 97 -32.87 30.74 -29.42
CA ASP A 97 -33.74 31.60 -30.21
C ASP A 97 -35.16 31.42 -29.64
N TRP A 98 -35.54 32.28 -28.70
CA TRP A 98 -36.89 32.26 -28.13
C TRP A 98 -37.86 32.94 -29.10
N PRO A 99 -38.99 32.32 -29.48
CA PRO A 99 -39.97 32.98 -30.31
C PRO A 99 -40.62 34.13 -29.52
N THR A 100 -40.38 35.35 -29.99
CA THR A 100 -41.04 36.55 -29.46
C THR A 100 -42.52 36.47 -29.81
N LYS A 101 -43.40 36.76 -28.83
CA LYS A 101 -44.86 36.58 -28.81
C LYS A 101 -45.67 37.30 -29.92
N ALA A 102 -45.06 37.76 -31.00
CA ALA A 102 -45.68 38.57 -32.04
C ALA A 102 -46.43 37.76 -33.13
N GLU A 103 -46.46 36.42 -33.04
CA GLU A 103 -47.14 35.54 -34.02
C GLU A 103 -48.33 34.75 -33.43
N LEU A 104 -49.02 35.30 -32.44
CA LEU A 104 -50.32 34.81 -31.93
C LEU A 104 -51.33 35.96 -31.91
#